data_AF-A0A0B7NBD9-F1
#
_entry.id   AF-A0A0B7NBD9-F1
#
_cell.length_a   1.000
_cell.length_b   1.000
_cell.length_c   1.000
_cell.angle_alpha   90.00
_cell.angle_beta   90.00
_cell.angle_gamma   90.00
#
_symmetry.space_group_name_H-M   'P 1'
#
loop_
_entity.id
_entity.type
_entity.pdbx_description
1 polymer ?
#
loop_
_entity_poly.entity_id
_entity_poly.type
_entity_poly.pdbx_seq_one_letter_code
_entity_poly.pdbx_strand_id
1 'polypeptide(L)'
;MKPLSEAHRTSSYVHPFMHGLLSAKKPSKVAHCSNIVPEGFDDDVDQPDYKIDVYASSGYRFSYTNAYAEVKKSSHVSVALLAKDFYQLCVFSKEAIDQYNLRNVLFFQFTASSVTFFTMQLKFPSLYTITELARLRIPTKKCDLLDLMGHMDNLLFVASLY
;
A
#
# COMPACT_ATOMS: atom_id res chain seq x y z
N MET A 1 23.62 15.22 7.89
CA MET A 1 22.37 14.73 8.50
C MET A 1 22.16 13.28 8.04
N LYS A 2 21.94 12.32 8.95
CA LYS A 2 21.81 10.89 8.59
C LYS A 2 20.43 10.66 7.91
N PRO A 3 20.36 9.99 6.75
CA PRO A 3 19.08 9.70 6.12
C PRO A 3 18.25 8.72 6.97
N LEU A 4 16.95 8.92 7.02
CA LEU A 4 16.02 7.99 7.67
C LEU A 4 16.02 6.64 6.95
N SER A 5 16.00 5.54 7.70
CA SER A 5 15.82 4.20 7.16
C SER A 5 14.41 4.00 6.60
N GLU A 6 14.23 2.97 5.76
CA GLU A 6 12.92 2.61 5.21
C GLU A 6 11.96 2.22 6.32
N ALA A 7 12.37 1.34 7.24
CA ALA A 7 11.58 0.99 8.42
C ALA A 7 11.11 2.20 9.23
N HIS A 8 11.98 3.19 9.47
CA HIS A 8 11.60 4.40 10.20
C HIS A 8 10.59 5.25 9.42
N ARG A 9 10.73 5.35 8.10
CA ARG A 9 9.76 6.05 7.26
C ARG A 9 8.40 5.34 7.26
N THR A 10 8.44 4.01 7.15
CA THR A 10 7.25 3.17 7.15
C THR A 10 6.48 3.36 8.46
N SER A 11 7.15 3.23 9.61
CA SER A 11 6.49 3.35 10.91
C SER A 11 6.04 4.78 11.26
N SER A 12 6.79 5.80 10.85
CA SER A 12 6.58 7.18 11.34
C SER A 12 5.69 8.03 10.44
N TYR A 13 5.63 7.72 9.14
CA TYR A 13 4.88 8.54 8.17
C TYR A 13 3.91 7.70 7.32
N VAL A 14 4.37 6.61 6.74
CA VAL A 14 3.53 5.78 5.85
C VAL A 14 2.39 5.12 6.62
N HIS A 15 2.71 4.42 7.71
CA HIS A 15 1.74 3.66 8.48
C HIS A 15 0.65 4.55 9.10
N PRO A 16 0.96 5.65 9.81
CA PRO A 16 -0.08 6.52 10.36
C PRO A 16 -0.98 7.12 9.26
N PHE A 17 -0.40 7.51 8.12
CA PHE A 17 -1.14 8.07 7.01
C PHE A 17 -2.08 7.04 6.37
N MET A 18 -1.56 5.87 6.01
CA MET A 18 -2.33 4.81 5.35
C MET A 18 -3.35 4.18 6.29
N HIS A 19 -3.01 4.00 7.57
CA HIS A 19 -3.96 3.56 8.58
C HIS A 19 -5.12 4.56 8.68
N GLY A 20 -4.83 5.86 8.81
CA GLY A 20 -5.84 6.91 8.85
C GLY A 20 -6.76 6.93 7.62
N LEU A 21 -6.17 6.75 6.43
CA LEU A 21 -6.89 6.80 5.16
C LEU A 21 -7.76 5.55 4.92
N LEU A 22 -7.24 4.36 5.21
CA LEU A 22 -7.79 3.10 4.68
C LEU A 22 -8.38 2.16 5.74
N SER A 23 -7.98 2.25 7.01
CA SER A 23 -8.36 1.26 8.03
C SER A 23 -8.84 1.80 9.38
N ALA A 24 -8.52 3.04 9.77
CA ALA A 24 -8.80 3.57 11.11
C ALA A 24 -10.29 3.55 11.53
N LYS A 25 -11.21 3.61 10.57
CA LYS A 25 -12.66 3.54 10.80
C LYS A 25 -13.29 2.19 10.40
N LYS A 26 -12.48 1.18 10.10
CA LYS A 26 -12.92 -0.13 9.63
C LYS A 26 -12.34 -1.20 10.57
N PRO A 27 -13.08 -1.64 11.62
CA PRO A 27 -12.55 -2.54 12.65
C PRO A 27 -12.04 -3.88 12.12
N SER A 28 -12.53 -4.32 10.96
CA SER A 28 -12.07 -5.53 10.28
C SER A 28 -10.73 -5.35 9.55
N LYS A 29 -10.24 -4.12 9.37
CA LYS A 29 -9.02 -3.85 8.61
C LYS A 29 -7.85 -3.57 9.55
N VAL A 30 -6.76 -4.31 9.36
CA VAL A 30 -5.53 -4.13 10.11
C VAL A 30 -4.41 -3.80 9.14
N ALA A 31 -3.72 -2.70 9.42
CA ALA A 31 -2.59 -2.23 8.64
C ALA A 31 -1.28 -2.75 9.25
N HIS A 32 -0.39 -3.31 8.43
CA HIS A 32 0.83 -3.96 8.87
C HIS A 32 2.06 -3.34 8.18
N CYS A 33 3.10 -3.06 8.96
CA CYS A 33 4.44 -2.85 8.42
C CYS A 33 5.12 -4.23 8.33
N SER A 34 5.00 -4.91 7.18
CA SER A 34 5.39 -6.32 7.06
C SER A 34 6.88 -6.53 7.34
N ASN A 35 7.73 -5.58 6.96
CA ASN A 35 9.19 -5.63 7.25
C ASN A 35 9.56 -5.64 8.75
N ILE A 36 8.59 -5.42 9.63
CA ILE A 36 8.78 -5.35 11.08
C ILE A 36 8.15 -6.58 11.77
N VAL A 37 7.25 -7.29 11.09
CA VAL A 37 6.52 -8.44 11.62
C VAL A 37 6.90 -9.68 10.80
N PRO A 38 7.72 -10.61 11.34
CA PRO A 38 8.02 -11.85 10.64
C PRO A 38 6.74 -12.67 10.51
N GLU A 39 6.21 -12.74 9.29
CA GLU A 39 5.07 -13.59 8.97
C GLU A 39 5.53 -14.70 8.03
N GLY A 40 5.77 -15.89 8.60
CA GLY A 40 6.13 -17.10 7.85
C GLY A 40 7.56 -17.57 8.09
N PHE A 41 7.75 -18.89 8.01
CA PHE A 41 9.01 -19.60 8.25
C PHE A 41 9.84 -19.83 6.96
N ASP A 42 9.49 -19.18 5.85
CA ASP A 42 10.24 -19.25 4.60
C ASP A 42 10.89 -17.90 4.31
N ASP A 43 12.19 -17.81 4.59
CA ASP A 43 13.03 -16.62 4.35
C ASP A 43 13.19 -16.27 2.85
N ASP A 44 12.61 -17.08 1.94
CA ASP A 44 12.80 -16.99 0.48
C ASP A 44 11.59 -16.40 -0.28
N VAL A 45 10.48 -16.11 0.41
CA VAL A 45 9.31 -15.47 -0.22
C VAL A 45 9.43 -13.96 -0.07
N ASP A 46 9.72 -13.28 -1.19
CA ASP A 46 9.69 -11.82 -1.32
C ASP A 46 8.36 -11.31 -0.71
N GLN A 47 8.41 -10.44 0.31
CA GLN A 47 7.24 -9.93 1.04
C GLN A 47 7.07 -8.44 0.75
N PRO A 48 5.83 -7.91 0.62
CA PRO A 48 5.64 -6.48 0.44
C PRO A 48 5.97 -5.72 1.73
N ASP A 49 6.62 -4.56 1.62
CA ASP A 49 6.99 -3.72 2.77
C ASP A 49 5.82 -3.35 3.70
N TYR A 50 4.61 -3.26 3.15
CA TYR A 50 3.39 -2.89 3.85
C TYR A 50 2.17 -3.59 3.27
N LYS A 51 1.21 -3.95 4.12
CA LYS A 51 -0.06 -4.54 3.70
C LYS A 51 -1.24 -4.14 4.58
N ILE A 52 -2.46 -4.31 4.07
CA ILE A 52 -3.69 -4.16 4.83
C ILE A 52 -4.52 -5.43 4.70
N ASP A 53 -4.67 -6.10 5.83
CA ASP A 53 -5.43 -7.35 5.96
C ASP A 53 -6.85 -7.06 6.42
N VAL A 54 -7.79 -7.86 5.93
CA VAL A 54 -9.19 -7.84 6.30
C VAL A 54 -9.51 -9.11 7.06
N TYR A 55 -10.10 -8.95 8.23
CA TYR A 55 -10.49 -10.03 9.13
C TYR A 55 -12.02 -10.17 9.18
N ALA A 56 -12.50 -11.40 9.27
CA ALA A 56 -13.91 -11.67 9.48
C ALA A 56 -14.37 -11.15 10.85
N SER A 57 -15.55 -10.53 10.89
CA SER A 57 -16.13 -9.96 12.11
C SER A 57 -16.37 -11.00 13.21
N SER A 58 -16.56 -12.27 12.83
CA SER A 58 -16.64 -13.40 13.75
C SER A 58 -15.25 -13.99 14.01
N GLY A 59 -14.65 -13.63 15.14
CA GLY A 59 -13.51 -14.35 15.72
C GLY A 59 -12.13 -13.95 15.19
N TYR A 60 -11.95 -12.74 14.64
CA TYR A 60 -10.64 -12.21 14.20
C TYR A 60 -9.88 -13.18 13.29
N ARG A 61 -10.59 -13.87 12.41
CA ARG A 61 -9.98 -14.78 11.44
C ARG A 61 -9.59 -14.00 10.19
N PHE A 62 -8.35 -14.16 9.73
CA PHE A 62 -7.90 -13.60 8.46
C PHE A 62 -8.87 -14.00 7.34
N SER A 63 -9.21 -13.03 6.49
CA SER A 63 -10.07 -13.24 5.33
C SER A 63 -9.30 -13.06 4.03
N TYR A 64 -8.67 -11.92 3.84
CA TYR A 64 -7.87 -11.59 2.65
C TYR A 64 -7.03 -10.33 2.90
N THR A 65 -6.02 -10.11 2.07
CA THR A 65 -5.30 -8.84 2.00
C THR A 65 -5.84 -8.01 0.84
N ASN A 66 -6.10 -6.72 1.06
CA ASN A 66 -6.76 -5.88 0.06
C ASN A 66 -5.95 -4.63 -0.33
N ALA A 67 -4.80 -4.43 0.32
CA ALA A 67 -3.82 -3.44 -0.10
C ALA A 67 -2.38 -3.90 0.14
N TYR A 68 -1.47 -3.57 -0.78
CA TYR A 68 -0.04 -3.85 -0.69
C TYR A 68 0.80 -2.61 -1.01
N ALA A 69 2.04 -2.54 -0.50
CA ALA A 69 2.94 -1.47 -0.87
C ALA A 69 4.42 -1.74 -0.65
N GLU A 70 5.21 -0.97 -1.40
CA GLU A 70 6.67 -0.92 -1.39
C GLU A 70 7.14 0.50 -1.03
N VAL A 71 8.16 0.61 -0.18
CA VAL A 71 8.63 1.86 0.41
C VAL A 71 10.13 2.02 0.21
N LYS A 72 10.51 2.94 -0.69
CA LYS A 72 11.91 3.27 -0.93
C LYS A 72 12.31 4.59 -0.28
N LYS A 73 13.49 4.60 0.35
CA LYS A 73 14.02 5.76 1.10
C LYS A 73 14.30 7.01 0.26
N SER A 74 14.64 6.82 -1.01
CA SER A 74 15.19 7.85 -1.89
C SER A 74 14.20 8.26 -2.96
N SER A 75 14.31 9.51 -3.44
CA SER A 75 13.69 9.94 -4.70
C SER A 75 14.51 9.51 -5.92
N HIS A 76 15.78 9.20 -5.72
CA HIS A 76 16.72 8.74 -6.75
C HIS A 76 16.83 7.21 -6.71
N VAL A 77 15.71 6.54 -6.96
CA VAL A 77 15.68 5.08 -7.14
C VAL A 77 15.80 4.79 -8.63
N SER A 78 16.53 3.75 -9.01
CA SER A 78 16.63 3.37 -10.42
C SER A 78 15.26 2.96 -10.95
N VAL A 79 14.98 3.30 -12.22
CA VAL A 79 13.72 2.91 -12.88
C VAL A 79 13.56 1.39 -12.88
N ALA A 80 14.66 0.64 -13.04
CA ALA A 80 14.64 -0.81 -12.99
C ALA A 80 14.18 -1.35 -11.63
N LEU A 81 14.62 -0.74 -10.51
CA LEU A 81 14.19 -1.18 -9.19
C LEU A 81 12.72 -0.83 -8.94
N LEU A 82 12.29 0.39 -9.28
CA LEU A 82 10.88 0.79 -9.17
C LEU A 82 9.95 -0.10 -10.01
N ALA A 83 10.40 -0.49 -11.20
CA ALA A 83 9.66 -1.41 -12.06
C ALA A 83 9.60 -2.81 -11.46
N LYS A 84 10.72 -3.33 -10.91
CA LYS A 84 10.73 -4.62 -10.19
C LYS A 84 9.71 -4.62 -9.05
N ASP A 85 9.79 -3.63 -8.17
CA ASP A 85 8.88 -3.49 -7.03
C ASP A 85 7.42 -3.36 -7.49
N PHE A 86 7.18 -2.63 -8.58
CA PHE A 86 5.85 -2.48 -9.17
C PHE A 86 5.30 -3.82 -9.66
N TYR A 87 6.09 -4.61 -10.40
CA TYR A 87 5.68 -5.94 -10.85
C TYR A 87 5.44 -6.90 -9.70
N GLN A 88 6.24 -6.82 -8.63
CA GLN A 88 6.04 -7.62 -7.43
C GLN A 88 4.68 -7.32 -6.78
N LEU A 89 4.33 -6.04 -6.61
CA LEU A 89 3.00 -5.62 -6.14
C LEU A 89 1.87 -6.09 -7.07
N CYS A 90 2.11 -6.13 -8.38
CA CYS A 90 1.16 -6.66 -9.35
C CYS A 90 0.93 -8.16 -9.15
N VAL A 91 1.97 -8.94 -8.89
CA VAL A 91 1.86 -10.38 -8.61
C VAL A 91 1.03 -10.62 -7.35
N PHE A 92 1.34 -9.95 -6.23
CA PHE A 92 0.54 -10.08 -5.00
C PHE A 92 -0.92 -9.68 -5.22
N SER A 93 -1.14 -8.58 -5.94
CA SER A 93 -2.50 -8.10 -6.21
C SER A 93 -3.30 -9.08 -7.06
N LYS A 94 -2.67 -9.67 -8.09
CA LYS A 94 -3.27 -10.70 -8.93
C LYS A 94 -3.61 -11.93 -8.11
N GLU A 95 -2.67 -12.44 -7.32
CA GLU A 95 -2.87 -13.61 -6.46
C GLU A 95 -4.00 -13.40 -5.46
N ALA A 96 -4.08 -12.22 -4.83
CA ALA A 96 -5.17 -11.90 -3.94
C ALA A 96 -6.53 -11.84 -4.65
N ILE A 97 -6.58 -11.29 -5.88
CA ILE A 97 -7.80 -11.29 -6.71
C ILE A 97 -8.22 -12.73 -7.03
N ASP A 98 -7.29 -13.56 -7.52
CA ASP A 98 -7.57 -14.94 -7.91
C ASP A 98 -7.99 -15.81 -6.70
N GLN A 99 -7.23 -15.74 -5.60
CA GLN A 99 -7.41 -16.60 -4.44
C GLN A 99 -8.67 -16.25 -3.63
N TYR A 100 -8.97 -14.96 -3.49
CA TYR A 100 -10.07 -14.49 -2.64
C TYR A 100 -11.24 -13.90 -3.42
N ASN A 101 -11.23 -14.04 -4.76
CA ASN A 101 -12.26 -13.53 -5.66
C ASN A 101 -12.56 -12.02 -5.45
N LEU A 102 -11.49 -11.23 -5.30
CA LEU A 102 -11.62 -9.79 -5.02
C LEU A 102 -11.92 -9.02 -6.31
N ARG A 103 -12.85 -8.07 -6.25
CA ARG A 103 -13.15 -7.18 -7.39
C ARG A 103 -11.96 -6.32 -7.78
N ASN A 104 -11.22 -5.86 -6.79
CA ASN A 104 -10.07 -4.99 -6.94
C ASN A 104 -9.12 -5.15 -5.75
N VAL A 105 -7.85 -4.82 -6.00
CA VAL A 105 -6.83 -4.69 -4.95
C VAL A 105 -6.14 -3.34 -5.15
N LEU A 106 -5.93 -2.64 -4.04
CA LEU A 106 -5.15 -1.41 -4.01
C LEU A 106 -3.67 -1.79 -3.91
N PHE A 107 -2.80 -1.08 -4.60
CA PHE A 107 -1.41 -1.05 -4.18
C PHE A 107 -0.81 0.33 -4.37
N PHE A 108 0.26 0.62 -3.65
CA PHE A 108 0.91 1.92 -3.74
C PHE A 108 2.42 1.81 -3.60
N GLN A 109 3.13 2.71 -4.26
CA GLN A 109 4.58 2.83 -4.17
C GLN A 109 4.95 4.14 -3.51
N PHE A 110 5.83 4.05 -2.51
CA PHE A 110 6.42 5.20 -1.86
C PHE A 110 7.85 5.42 -2.32
N THR A 111 8.13 6.66 -2.74
CA THR A 111 9.49 7.14 -2.99
C THR A 111 9.73 8.42 -2.22
N ALA A 112 10.66 8.37 -1.26
CA ALA A 112 10.89 9.45 -0.30
C ALA A 112 9.61 9.85 0.49
N SER A 113 8.88 10.87 0.02
CA SER A 113 7.60 11.33 0.59
C SER A 113 6.45 11.35 -0.43
N SER A 114 6.71 10.92 -1.67
CA SER A 114 5.67 10.80 -2.70
C SER A 114 5.05 9.42 -2.64
N VAL A 115 3.73 9.35 -2.77
CA VAL A 115 2.98 8.12 -2.96
C VAL A 115 2.26 8.15 -4.29
N THR A 116 2.26 7.02 -4.99
CA THR A 116 1.42 6.79 -6.17
C THR A 116 0.51 5.61 -5.87
N PHE A 117 -0.80 5.81 -6.00
CA PHE A 117 -1.83 4.80 -5.78
C PHE A 117 -2.25 4.15 -7.09
N PHE A 118 -2.43 2.85 -7.06
CA PHE A 118 -2.90 2.05 -8.19
C PHE A 118 -4.01 1.11 -7.74
N THR A 119 -4.92 0.78 -8.65
CA THR A 119 -5.85 -0.35 -8.50
C THR A 119 -5.55 -1.39 -9.56
N MET A 120 -5.53 -2.66 -9.15
CA MET A 120 -5.62 -3.79 -10.07
C MET A 120 -7.03 -4.36 -10.05
N GLN A 121 -7.56 -4.71 -11.23
CA GLN A 121 -8.86 -5.33 -11.41
C GLN A 121 -8.80 -6.36 -12.55
N LEU A 122 -9.53 -7.47 -12.41
CA LEU A 122 -9.78 -8.40 -13.51
C LEU A 122 -10.99 -7.91 -14.30
N LYS A 123 -10.77 -7.28 -15.47
CA LYS A 123 -11.85 -6.70 -16.29
C LYS A 123 -12.43 -7.67 -17.31
N PHE A 124 -11.60 -8.59 -17.79
CA PHE A 124 -11.96 -9.64 -18.74
C PHE A 124 -11.29 -10.95 -18.32
N PRO A 125 -11.76 -12.11 -18.79
CA PRO A 125 -11.10 -13.38 -18.50
C PRO A 125 -9.59 -13.29 -18.77
N SER A 126 -8.80 -13.55 -17.74
CA SER A 126 -7.33 -13.52 -17.75
C SER A 126 -6.68 -12.17 -18.11
N LEU A 127 -7.42 -11.06 -18.19
CA LEU A 127 -6.87 -9.73 -18.47
C LEU A 127 -6.99 -8.81 -17.25
N TYR A 128 -5.85 -8.66 -16.57
CA TYR A 128 -5.67 -7.76 -15.45
C TYR A 128 -5.36 -6.34 -15.95
N THR A 129 -6.12 -5.37 -15.46
CA THR A 129 -5.88 -3.95 -15.74
C THR A 129 -5.40 -3.26 -14.49
N ILE A 130 -4.36 -2.43 -14.64
CA ILE A 130 -3.85 -1.55 -13.60
C ILE A 130 -4.18 -0.12 -13.97
N THR A 131 -4.65 0.67 -13.00
CA THR A 131 -4.97 2.08 -13.20
C THR A 131 -4.32 2.91 -12.09
N GLU A 132 -3.52 3.91 -12.47
CA GLU A 132 -3.05 4.95 -11.53
C GLU A 132 -4.26 5.79 -11.10
N LEU A 133 -4.48 5.86 -9.79
CA LEU A 133 -5.62 6.57 -9.19
C LEU A 133 -5.25 8.00 -8.83
N ALA A 134 -4.12 8.16 -8.16
CA ALA A 134 -3.66 9.45 -7.67
C ALA A 134 -2.18 9.41 -7.33
N ARG A 135 -1.53 10.58 -7.39
CA ARG A 135 -0.17 10.79 -6.89
C ARG A 135 -0.16 12.04 -6.03
N LEU A 136 0.45 11.94 -4.85
CA LEU A 136 0.55 13.06 -3.91
C LEU A 136 1.75 12.89 -2.99
N ARG A 137 2.06 13.94 -2.23
CA ARG A 137 3.07 13.92 -1.18
C ARG A 137 2.42 13.72 0.17
N ILE A 138 2.90 12.74 0.94
CA ILE A 138 2.49 12.59 2.33
C ILE A 138 3.21 13.63 3.19
N PRO A 139 2.53 14.21 4.18
CA PRO A 139 3.13 15.23 5.01
C PRO A 139 4.22 14.63 5.92
N THR A 140 5.43 15.16 5.80
CA THR A 140 6.55 14.82 6.71
C THR A 140 6.88 15.98 7.66
N LYS A 141 6.36 17.17 7.34
CA LYS A 141 6.46 18.41 8.12
C LYS A 141 5.09 19.07 8.19
N LYS A 142 4.90 19.93 9.17
CA LYS A 142 3.63 20.67 9.37
C LYS A 142 3.25 21.52 8.15
N CYS A 143 4.21 22.14 7.47
CA CYS A 143 3.96 22.96 6.28
C CYS A 143 3.40 22.15 5.11
N ASP A 144 3.66 20.85 5.06
CA ASP A 144 3.20 19.97 3.97
C ASP A 144 1.68 19.68 4.08
N LEU A 145 1.05 19.97 5.23
CA LEU A 145 -0.38 19.73 5.43
C LEU A 145 -1.25 20.60 4.52
N LEU A 146 -0.81 21.81 4.18
CA LEU A 146 -1.56 22.69 3.27
C LEU A 146 -1.58 22.13 1.84
N ASP A 147 -0.49 21.52 1.39
CA ASP A 147 -0.41 20.83 0.09
C ASP A 147 -1.36 19.63 0.06
N LEU A 148 -1.40 18.86 1.16
CA LEU A 148 -2.31 17.73 1.31
C LEU A 148 -3.80 18.14 1.21
N MET A 149 -4.16 19.30 1.75
CA MET A 149 -5.55 19.81 1.67
C MET A 149 -6.01 19.98 0.21
N GLY A 150 -5.10 20.34 -0.69
CA GLY A 150 -5.37 20.45 -2.13
C GLY A 150 -5.61 19.12 -2.84
N HIS A 151 -5.37 17.98 -2.17
CA HIS A 151 -5.52 16.63 -2.70
C HIS A 151 -6.58 15.80 -1.96
N MET A 152 -7.43 16.44 -1.15
CA MET A 152 -8.44 15.75 -0.33
C MET A 152 -9.48 15.01 -1.18
N ASP A 153 -9.83 15.54 -2.34
CA ASP A 153 -10.69 14.89 -3.33
C ASP A 153 -10.11 13.56 -3.83
N ASN A 154 -8.82 13.56 -4.20
CA ASN A 154 -8.10 12.35 -4.62
C ASN A 154 -8.02 11.32 -3.48
N LEU A 155 -7.78 11.77 -2.25
CA LEU A 155 -7.73 10.89 -1.07
C LEU A 155 -9.10 10.27 -0.77
N LEU A 156 -10.17 11.07 -0.82
CA LEU A 156 -11.53 10.58 -0.65
C LEU A 156 -11.91 9.60 -1.76
N PHE A 157 -11.51 9.87 -2.99
CA PHE A 157 -11.69 8.95 -4.11
C PHE A 157 -11.00 7.60 -3.83
N VAL A 158 -9.72 7.60 -3.46
CA VAL A 158 -8.98 6.36 -3.14
C VAL A 158 -9.64 5.61 -1.98
N ALA A 159 -9.99 6.30 -0.88
CA ALA A 159 -10.63 5.68 0.28
C ALA A 159 -12.03 5.13 -0.01
N SER A 160 -12.76 5.72 -0.95
CA SER A 160 -14.11 5.25 -1.33
C SER A 160 -14.07 3.90 -2.05
N LEU A 161 -12.94 3.56 -2.67
CA LEU A 161 -12.75 2.30 -3.40
C LEU A 161 -12.38 1.12 -2.50
N TYR A 162 -11.94 1.35 -1.25
CA TYR A 162 -11.36 0.33 -0.36
C TYR A 162 -11.79 0.46 1.09
#